data_AF-A0A2W5F4L0-F1
#
_entry.id   AF-A0A2W5F4L0-F1
#
_cell.length_a   1.000
_cell.length_b   1.000
_cell.length_c   1.000
_cell.angle_alpha   90.00
_cell.angle_beta   90.00
_cell.angle_gamma   90.00
#
_symmetry.space_group_name_H-M   'P 1'
#
loop_
_entity.id
_entity.type
_entity.pdbx_description
1 polymer ?
#
loop_
_entity_poly.entity_id
_entity_poly.type
_entity_poly.pdbx_seq_one_letter_code
_entity_poly.pdbx_strand_id
1 'polypeptide(L)'
;MLSKLFKRKRKDRNIFDVPAVLNDFYALAHRLGQMQNLQFKEKDDNGDSILWKFNYKGNKYTLSFSIYNGLSIYTSENIRSKSAKKAEEELTDALSEA
;
A
#
# COMPACT_ATOMS: atom_id res chain seq x y z
N MET A 1 10.18 -29.39 -22.62
CA MET A 1 10.52 -27.95 -22.62
C MET A 1 9.26 -27.12 -22.32
N LEU A 2 8.71 -27.21 -21.10
CA LEU A 2 7.51 -26.43 -20.69
C LEU A 2 7.66 -25.95 -19.23
N SER A 3 8.82 -25.38 -18.93
CA SER A 3 9.01 -24.68 -17.66
C SER A 3 8.34 -23.30 -17.74
N LYS A 4 7.62 -22.93 -16.67
CA LYS A 4 7.21 -21.56 -16.30
C LYS A 4 5.87 -21.08 -16.85
N LEU A 5 4.75 -21.57 -16.32
CA LEU A 5 3.53 -20.73 -16.36
C LEU A 5 2.55 -20.96 -15.19
N PHE A 6 3.05 -21.23 -13.99
CA PHE A 6 2.32 -20.86 -12.78
C PHE A 6 3.02 -19.62 -12.22
N LYS A 7 2.55 -18.44 -12.65
CA LYS A 7 2.81 -17.20 -11.91
C LYS A 7 2.19 -17.41 -10.53
N ARG A 8 3.03 -17.83 -9.58
CA ARG A 8 2.71 -17.95 -8.16
C ARG A 8 2.03 -16.64 -7.77
N LYS A 9 0.69 -16.64 -7.63
CA LYS A 9 -0.09 -15.48 -7.19
C LYS A 9 0.50 -15.13 -5.82
N ARG A 10 1.32 -14.08 -5.76
CA ARG A 10 1.98 -13.68 -4.52
C ARG A 10 0.86 -13.22 -3.60
N LYS A 11 0.81 -13.76 -2.39
CA LYS A 11 -0.17 -13.37 -1.39
C LYS A 11 0.21 -11.96 -0.95
N ASP A 12 -0.65 -10.99 -1.24
CA ASP A 12 -0.49 -9.62 -0.76
C ASP A 12 -0.48 -9.65 0.77
N ARG A 13 0.46 -8.92 1.37
CA ARG A 13 0.54 -8.78 2.83
C ARG A 13 -0.13 -7.48 3.22
N ASN A 14 -1.20 -7.58 4.00
CA ASN A 14 -1.79 -6.42 4.69
C ASN A 14 -0.83 -5.95 5.77
N ILE A 15 -0.47 -4.68 5.69
CA ILE A 15 0.37 -3.96 6.65
C ILE A 15 -0.54 -3.32 7.69
N PHE A 16 -1.69 -2.81 7.25
CA PHE A 16 -2.65 -2.12 8.11
C PHE A 16 -4.08 -2.26 7.55
N ASP A 17 -5.07 -2.30 8.44
CA ASP A 17 -6.50 -2.39 8.13
C ASP A 17 -7.31 -1.71 9.24
N VAL A 18 -8.00 -0.61 8.92
CA VAL A 18 -8.78 0.19 9.90
C VAL A 18 -10.10 0.68 9.31
N PRO A 19 -11.21 0.62 10.07
CA PRO A 19 -12.45 1.26 9.68
C PRO A 19 -12.25 2.76 9.56
N ALA A 20 -12.44 3.29 8.35
CA ALA A 20 -12.14 4.67 8.00
C ALA A 20 -13.15 5.17 6.96
N VAL A 21 -13.30 6.49 6.83
CA VAL A 21 -14.12 7.12 5.80
C VAL A 21 -13.25 7.67 4.67
N LEU A 22 -13.89 8.04 3.55
CA LEU A 22 -13.21 8.55 2.37
C LEU A 22 -12.30 9.76 2.66
N ASN A 23 -12.69 10.60 3.61
CA ASN A 23 -11.89 11.75 4.02
C ASN A 23 -10.55 11.33 4.64
N ASP A 24 -10.54 10.25 5.44
CA ASP A 24 -9.33 9.71 6.06
C ASP A 24 -8.38 9.17 5.00
N PHE A 25 -8.91 8.53 3.96
CA PHE A 25 -8.11 8.11 2.81
C PHE A 25 -7.39 9.29 2.15
N TYR A 26 -8.08 10.39 1.90
CA TYR A 26 -7.45 11.56 1.26
C TYR A 26 -6.44 12.25 2.19
N ALA A 27 -6.72 12.31 3.50
CA ALA A 27 -5.78 12.82 4.48
C ALA A 27 -4.49 11.97 4.52
N LEU A 28 -4.65 10.64 4.51
CA LEU A 28 -3.53 9.72 4.54
C LEU A 28 -2.75 9.73 3.21
N ALA A 29 -3.44 9.75 2.07
CA ALA A 29 -2.80 9.91 0.76
C ALA A 29 -2.03 11.24 0.65
N HIS A 30 -2.56 12.32 1.23
CA HIS A 30 -1.86 13.61 1.30
C HIS A 30 -0.60 13.51 2.14
N ARG A 31 -0.67 12.92 3.36
CA ARG A 31 0.50 12.71 4.22
C ARG A 31 1.56 11.84 3.55
N LEU A 32 1.16 10.71 2.96
CA LEU A 32 2.04 9.85 2.17
C LEU A 32 2.69 10.63 1.02
N GLY A 33 1.94 11.50 0.34
CA GLY A 33 2.45 12.39 -0.70
C GLY A 33 3.56 13.35 -0.24
N GLN A 34 3.66 13.66 1.05
CA GLN A 34 4.73 14.47 1.62
C GLN A 34 5.97 13.66 2.04
N MET A 35 5.88 12.32 2.05
CA MET A 35 7.00 11.48 2.47
C MET A 35 8.14 11.48 1.45
N GLN A 36 9.36 11.73 1.90
CA GLN A 36 10.54 11.67 1.05
C GLN A 36 10.74 10.23 0.54
N ASN A 37 11.08 10.09 -0.75
CA ASN A 37 11.23 8.81 -1.46
C ASN A 37 9.92 8.04 -1.72
N LEU A 38 8.77 8.65 -1.47
CA LEU A 38 7.51 8.15 -1.99
C LEU A 38 7.31 8.64 -3.43
N GLN A 39 6.94 7.72 -4.32
CA GLN A 39 6.63 8.02 -5.71
C GLN A 39 5.24 7.49 -6.04
N PHE A 40 4.30 8.40 -6.25
CA PHE A 40 2.98 8.04 -6.80
C PHE A 40 3.13 7.35 -8.15
N LYS A 41 2.27 6.35 -8.41
CA LYS A 41 2.25 5.60 -9.67
C LYS A 41 0.89 5.65 -10.36
N GLU A 42 -0.18 5.35 -9.63
CA GLU A 42 -1.49 5.19 -10.23
C GLU A 42 -2.60 5.37 -9.19
N LYS A 43 -3.71 5.96 -9.61
CA LYS A 43 -4.97 5.98 -8.86
C LYS A 43 -6.03 5.29 -9.71
N ASP A 44 -6.71 4.30 -9.14
CA ASP A 44 -7.90 3.68 -9.72
C ASP A 44 -9.07 3.99 -8.78
N ASP A 45 -10.14 4.56 -9.32
CA ASP A 45 -11.28 5.08 -8.58
C ASP A 45 -12.56 4.54 -9.23
N ASN A 46 -13.11 3.51 -8.60
CA ASN A 46 -14.28 2.77 -9.11
C ASN A 46 -15.57 3.16 -8.37
N GLY A 47 -15.59 4.34 -7.72
CA GLY A 47 -16.73 4.85 -6.94
C GLY A 47 -16.84 4.25 -5.54
N ASP A 48 -16.94 2.92 -5.46
CA ASP A 48 -17.07 2.20 -4.17
C ASP A 48 -15.71 1.85 -3.53
N SER A 49 -14.64 1.99 -4.31
CA SER A 49 -13.27 1.72 -3.88
C SER A 49 -12.27 2.59 -4.61
N ILE A 50 -11.18 2.91 -3.91
CA ILE A 50 -10.05 3.66 -4.44
C ILE A 50 -8.77 2.90 -4.15
N LEU A 51 -7.99 2.67 -5.19
CA LEU A 51 -6.64 2.11 -5.10
C LEU A 51 -5.63 3.19 -5.46
N TRP A 52 -4.70 3.45 -4.56
CA TRP A 52 -3.62 4.40 -4.74
C TRP A 52 -2.28 3.67 -4.65
N LYS A 53 -1.68 3.45 -5.81
CA LYS A 53 -0.43 2.70 -5.97
C LYS A 53 0.74 3.66 -5.89
N PHE A 54 1.73 3.32 -5.06
CA PHE A 54 2.94 4.11 -4.89
C PHE A 54 4.16 3.21 -4.66
N ASN A 55 5.34 3.75 -4.91
CA ASN A 55 6.59 3.14 -4.52
C ASN A 55 7.16 3.89 -3.33
N TYR A 56 7.65 3.17 -2.33
CA TYR A 56 8.38 3.74 -1.21
C TYR A 56 9.67 2.96 -0.98
N LYS A 57 10.81 3.66 -1.00
CA LYS A 57 12.17 3.07 -0.86
C LYS A 57 12.42 1.87 -1.77
N GLY A 58 11.88 1.93 -2.99
CA GLY A 58 12.03 0.88 -4.01
C GLY A 58 11.03 -0.28 -3.92
N ASN A 59 10.17 -0.32 -2.89
CA ASN A 59 9.13 -1.35 -2.77
C ASN A 59 7.75 -0.79 -3.18
N LYS A 60 6.91 -1.63 -3.77
CA LYS A 60 5.56 -1.28 -4.22
C LYS A 60 4.52 -1.46 -3.13
N TYR A 61 3.72 -0.44 -2.92
CA TYR A 61 2.61 -0.43 -1.97
C TYR A 61 1.34 0.04 -2.65
N THR A 62 0.21 -0.40 -2.10
CA THR A 62 -1.12 0.06 -2.49
C THR A 62 -1.85 0.49 -1.23
N LEU A 63 -2.27 1.75 -1.20
CA LEU A 63 -3.27 2.23 -0.27
C LEU A 63 -4.64 1.98 -0.90
N SER A 64 -5.48 1.22 -0.22
CA SER A 64 -6.79 0.80 -0.68
C SER A 64 -7.85 1.30 0.28
N PHE A 65 -8.82 2.03 -0.25
CA PHE A 65 -10.04 2.39 0.46
C PHE A 65 -11.23 1.68 -0.17
N SER A 66 -12.17 1.22 0.64
CA SER A 66 -13.48 0.77 0.20
C SER A 66 -14.53 1.20 1.21
N ILE A 67 -15.71 1.60 0.73
CA ILE A 67 -16.85 1.93 1.59
C ILE A 67 -17.29 0.75 2.48
N TYR A 68 -16.89 -0.48 2.16
CA TYR A 68 -17.22 -1.68 2.92
C TYR A 68 -16.17 -2.05 3.98
N ASN A 69 -14.89 -1.86 3.64
CA ASN A 69 -13.77 -2.38 4.44
C ASN A 69 -12.97 -1.27 5.12
N GLY A 70 -13.23 0.01 4.82
CA GLY A 70 -12.42 1.11 5.29
C GLY A 70 -11.10 1.20 4.54
N LEU A 71 -10.01 1.42 5.26
CA LEU A 71 -8.70 1.74 4.70
C LEU A 71 -7.69 0.65 5.02
N SER A 72 -6.95 0.23 4.00
CA SER A 72 -5.90 -0.78 4.11
C SER A 72 -4.67 -0.41 3.29
N ILE A 73 -3.49 -0.82 3.76
CA ILE A 73 -2.25 -0.73 2.99
C ILE A 73 -1.67 -2.12 2.85
N TYR A 74 -1.28 -2.48 1.63
CA TYR A 74 -0.63 -3.75 1.37
C TYR A 74 0.50 -3.63 0.36
N THR A 75 1.39 -4.61 0.37
CA THR A 75 2.45 -4.75 -0.61
C THR A 75 2.33 -6.08 -1.37
N SER A 76 2.60 -6.01 -2.68
CA SER A 76 2.72 -7.18 -3.57
C SER A 76 4.14 -7.73 -3.62
N GLU A 77 5.07 -7.11 -2.89
CA GLU A 77 6.47 -7.52 -2.84
C GLU A 77 6.74 -8.59 -1.79
N ASN A 78 7.70 -9.46 -2.10
CA ASN A 78 8.13 -10.49 -1.16
C ASN A 78 9.14 -9.86 -0.21
N ILE A 79 8.70 -9.50 1.00
CA ILE A 79 9.44 -8.78 2.06
C ILE A 79 10.55 -9.64 2.70
N ARG A 80 11.35 -10.32 1.88
CA ARG A 80 12.53 -11.08 2.31
C ARG A 80 13.77 -10.19 2.46
N SER A 81 13.76 -9.00 1.89
CA SER A 81 14.83 -8.02 2.03
C SER A 81 14.71 -7.25 3.35
N LYS A 82 15.84 -6.97 4.01
CA LYS A 82 15.90 -6.10 5.20
C LYS A 82 15.34 -4.70 4.92
N SER A 83 15.52 -4.20 3.69
CA SER A 83 15.03 -2.89 3.25
C SER A 83 13.50 -2.81 3.23
N ALA A 84 12.81 -3.88 2.81
CA ALA A 84 11.36 -3.90 2.75
C ALA A 84 10.73 -3.96 4.15
N LYS A 85 11.34 -4.70 5.09
CA LYS A 85 10.91 -4.71 6.50
C LYS A 85 11.06 -3.34 7.15
N LYS A 86 12.20 -2.68 6.92
CA LYS A 86 12.43 -1.32 7.45
C LYS A 86 11.46 -0.30 6.87
N ALA A 87 11.15 -0.41 5.57
CA ALA A 87 10.17 0.46 4.93
C ALA A 87 8.74 0.22 5.44
N GLU A 88 8.38 -1.02 5.77
CA GLU A 88 7.10 -1.38 6.39
C GLU A 88 6.98 -0.79 7.81
N GLU A 89 8.04 -0.91 8.61
CA GLU A 89 8.13 -0.34 9.96
C GLU A 89 7.99 1.18 9.92
N GLU A 90 8.77 1.86 9.08
CA GLU A 90 8.68 3.33 8.93
C GLU A 90 7.32 3.81 8.41
N LEU A 91 6.68 3.07 7.51
CA LEU A 91 5.32 3.40 7.07
C LEU A 91 4.32 3.22 8.21
N THR A 92 4.49 2.21 9.05
CA THR A 92 3.62 1.99 10.20
C THR A 92 3.81 3.10 11.24
N ASP A 93 5.06 3.45 11.55
CA ASP A 93 5.40 4.52 12.49
C ASP A 93 4.83 5.87 12.02
N ALA A 94 5.09 6.24 10.75
CA ALA A 94 4.61 7.50 10.16
C ALA A 94 3.08 7.63 10.14
N LEU A 95 2.36 6.50 10.16
CA LEU A 95 0.91 6.45 10.20
C LEU A 95 0.35 6.35 11.63
N SER A 96 1.15 5.91 12.60
CA SER A 96 0.75 5.84 14.02
C SER A 96 0.84 7.16 14.77
N GLU A 97 1.71 8.08 14.32
CA GLU A 97 1.82 9.44 14.85
C GLU A 97 0.75 10.39 14.29
N ALA A 98 -0.20 9.86 13.50
CA ALA A 98 -1.14 10.64 12.70
C ALA A 98 -2.53 10.80 13.32
#